data_AF-A0A3E0WIG7-F1
#
_entry.id   AF-A0A3E0WIG7-F1
#
_cell.length_a   1.000
_cell.length_b   1.000
_cell.length_c   1.000
_cell.angle_alpha   90.00
_cell.angle_beta   90.00
_cell.angle_gamma   90.00
#
_symmetry.space_group_name_H-M   'P 1'
#
loop_
_entity.id
_entity.type
_entity.pdbx_description
1 polymer ?
#
loop_
_entity_poly.entity_id
_entity_poly.type
_entity_poly.pdbx_seq_one_letter_code
_entity_poly.pdbx_strand_id
1 'polypeptide(L)' 'MRQKLIDCRGENSRQKVSKDLGITPQMLGAIERGDRTPSLHLAKNIAEYYGLSIDEIFFNDKETNRFLI' A
#
# COMPACT_ATOMS: atom_id res chain seq x y z
N MET A 1 -2.88 2.97 9.22
CA MET A 1 -2.58 3.49 7.87
C MET A 1 -1.24 2.93 7.40
N ARG A 2 -1.16 2.47 6.16
CA ARG A 2 0.06 2.00 5.50
C ARG A 2 0.85 3.22 5.01
N GLN A 3 1.63 3.82 5.90
CA GLN A 3 2.33 5.09 5.64
C GLN A 3 3.20 5.02 4.39
N LYS A 4 3.91 3.89 4.19
CA LYS A 4 4.76 3.66 3.02
C LYS A 4 4.02 3.83 1.69
N LEU A 5 2.79 3.35 1.57
CA LEU A 5 1.97 3.53 0.36
C LEU A 5 1.58 4.99 0.11
N ILE A 6 1.30 5.71 1.20
CA ILE A 6 0.96 7.14 1.14
C ILE A 6 2.20 7.94 0.71
N ASP A 7 3.37 7.60 1.25
CA ASP A 7 4.64 8.22 0.90
C ASP A 7 5.01 7.95 -0.57
N CYS A 8 4.87 6.71 -1.03
CA CYS A 8 5.10 6.32 -2.43
C CYS A 8 4.18 7.07 -3.40
N ARG A 9 2.91 7.30 -3.03
CA ARG A 9 1.99 8.09 -3.84
C ARG A 9 2.40 9.58 -3.90
N GLY A 10 2.88 10.13 -2.79
CA GLY A 10 3.23 11.54 -2.65
C GLY A 10 2.05 12.45 -3.02
N GLU A 11 2.33 13.46 -3.86
CA GLU A 11 1.35 14.45 -4.32
C GLU A 11 0.38 13.91 -5.38
N ASN A 12 0.59 12.69 -5.89
CA ASN A 12 -0.33 12.12 -6.87
C ASN A 12 -1.69 11.88 -6.22
N SER A 13 -2.76 12.25 -6.94
CA SER A 13 -4.12 11.99 -6.47
C SER A 13 -4.40 10.49 -6.46
N ARG A 14 -5.28 10.04 -5.56
CA ARG A 14 -5.74 8.64 -5.54
C ARG A 14 -6.35 8.24 -6.88
N GLN A 15 -7.00 9.18 -7.56
CA GLN A 15 -7.60 8.98 -8.88
C GLN A 15 -6.55 8.66 -9.95
N LYS A 16 -5.42 9.36 -9.95
CA LYS A 16 -4.33 9.11 -10.90
C LYS A 16 -3.73 7.73 -10.66
N VAL A 17 -3.30 7.46 -9.43
CA VAL A 17 -2.63 6.20 -9.09
C VAL A 17 -3.56 5.00 -9.22
N SER A 18 -4.82 5.11 -8.79
CA SER A 18 -5.77 4.01 -8.91
C SER A 18 -6.04 3.66 -10.37
N LYS A 19 -6.11 4.68 -11.24
CA LYS A 19 -6.27 4.48 -12.69
C LYS A 19 -5.06 3.73 -13.27
N ASP A 20 -3.84 4.12 -12.90
CA ASP A 20 -2.62 3.44 -13.37
C ASP A 20 -2.56 1.98 -12.89
N LEU A 21 -3.03 1.71 -11.66
CA LEU A 21 -3.08 0.37 -11.07
C LEU A 21 -4.29 -0.47 -11.50
N GLY A 22 -5.21 0.09 -12.30
CA GLY A 22 -6.43 -0.60 -12.72
C GLY A 22 -7.43 -0.90 -11.59
N ILE A 23 -7.44 -0.09 -10.54
CA ILE A 23 -8.37 -0.22 -9.40
C ILE A 23 -9.17 1.07 -9.16
N THR A 24 -10.19 1.00 -8.32
CA THR A 24 -10.97 2.21 -7.96
C THR A 24 -10.22 3.08 -6.94
N PRO A 25 -10.42 4.41 -6.94
CA PRO A 25 -9.84 5.29 -5.93
C PRO A 25 -10.23 4.91 -4.50
N GLN A 26 -11.44 4.39 -4.31
CA GLN A 26 -11.95 3.88 -3.04
C GLN A 26 -11.16 2.65 -2.57
N MET A 27 -10.84 1.73 -3.50
CA MET A 27 -10.03 0.55 -3.20
C MET A 27 -8.61 0.94 -2.80
N LEU A 28 -7.97 1.87 -3.54
CA LEU A 28 -6.66 2.40 -3.17
C LEU A 28 -6.70 3.04 -1.77
N GLY A 29 -7.71 3.87 -1.49
CA GLY A 29 -7.88 4.48 -0.16
C GLY A 29 -8.10 3.46 0.97
N ALA A 30 -8.85 2.38 0.73
CA ALA A 30 -9.03 1.31 1.70
C ALA A 30 -7.72 0.56 1.98
N ILE A 31 -6.89 0.36 0.95
CA ILE A 31 -5.55 -0.24 1.11
C ILE A 31 -4.62 0.71 1.88
N GLU A 32 -4.59 2.01 1.56
CA GLU A 32 -3.78 2.99 2.28
C GLU A 32 -4.16 3.09 3.77
N ARG A 33 -5.45 3.01 4.11
CA ARG A 33 -5.88 3.09 5.51
C ARG A 33 -5.58 1.81 6.29
N GLY A 34 -5.59 0.66 5.62
CA GLY A 34 -5.44 -0.66 6.24
C GLY A 34 -6.75 -1.46 6.25
N ASP A 35 -7.89 -0.82 5.96
CA ASP A 35 -9.23 -1.41 5.96
C ASP A 35 -9.37 -2.61 5.01
N ARG A 36 -8.53 -2.67 3.96
CA ARG A 36 -8.51 -3.77 3.01
C ARG A 36 -7.08 -4.22 2.72
N THR A 37 -6.86 -5.53 2.72
CA THR A 37 -5.61 -6.13 2.22
C THR A 37 -5.76 -6.43 0.72
N PRO A 38 -4.83 -6.01 -0.14
CA PRO A 38 -4.88 -6.33 -1.56
C PRO A 38 -4.67 -7.84 -1.80
N SER A 39 -5.09 -8.35 -2.95
CA SER A 39 -4.66 -9.69 -3.38
C SER A 39 -3.15 -9.70 -3.65
N LEU A 40 -2.54 -10.89 -3.65
CA LEU A 40 -1.11 -11.01 -3.97
C LEU A 40 -0.77 -10.42 -5.34
N HIS A 41 -1.63 -10.64 -6.35
CA HIS A 41 -1.47 -10.07 -7.68
C HIS A 41 -1.48 -8.53 -7.64
N LEU A 42 -2.43 -7.92 -6.92
CA LEU A 42 -2.47 -6.47 -6.80
C LEU A 42 -1.29 -5.92 -5.98
N ALA A 43 -0.88 -6.61 -4.92
CA ALA A 43 0.31 -6.25 -4.15
C ALA A 43 1.57 -6.24 -5.03
N LYS A 44 1.72 -7.26 -5.89
CA LYS A 44 2.79 -7.32 -6.89
C LYS A 44 2.72 -6.15 -7.88
N ASN A 45 1.53 -5.87 -8.44
CA ASN A 45 1.37 -4.75 -9.38
C ASN A 45 1.70 -3.39 -8.74
N ILE A 46 1.33 -3.20 -7.47
CA ILE A 46 1.68 -2.00 -6.68
C ILE A 46 3.20 -1.91 -6.49
N ALA A 47 3.84 -3.03 -6.16
CA ALA A 47 5.29 -3.12 -5.99
C ALA A 47 6.05 -2.76 -7.27
N GLU A 48 5.63 -3.33 -8.41
CA GLU A 48 6.18 -3.02 -9.73
C GLU A 48 5.94 -1.55 -10.11
N TYR A 49 4.76 -1.00 -9.85
CA TYR A 49 4.43 0.40 -10.15
C TYR A 49 5.36 1.39 -9.42
N TYR A 50 5.74 1.09 -8.17
CA TYR A 50 6.63 1.94 -7.38
C TYR A 50 8.11 1.54 -7.46
N GLY A 51 8.44 0.46 -8.17
CA GLY A 51 9.82 -0.03 -8.27
C GLY A 51 10.39 -0.55 -6.95
N LEU A 52 9.54 -1.09 -6.07
CA LEU A 52 9.90 -1.64 -4.76
C LEU A 52 9.51 -3.11 -4.67
N SER A 53 10.02 -3.82 -3.67
CA SER A 53 9.51 -5.16 -3.32
C SER A 53 8.18 -5.08 -2.56
N ILE A 54 7.43 -6.18 -2.55
CA ILE A 54 6.21 -6.30 -1.73
C ILE A 54 6.56 -6.12 -0.24
N ASP A 55 7.69 -6.66 0.20
CA ASP A 55 8.18 -6.53 1.59
C ASP A 55 8.41 -5.08 1.99
N GLU A 56 9.08 -4.30 1.14
CA GLU A 56 9.31 -2.88 1.41
C GLU A 56 8.03 -2.05 1.50
N ILE A 57 6.97 -2.45 0.81
CA ILE A 57 5.68 -1.73 0.78
C ILE A 57 4.77 -2.15 1.94
N PHE A 58 4.67 -3.45 2.21
CA PHE A 58 3.64 -4.02 3.08
C PHE A 58 4.16 -4.58 4.41
N PHE A 59 5.45 -4.88 4.53
CA PHE A 59 6.04 -5.59 5.66
C PHE A 59 7.11 -4.80 6.42
N ASN A 60 7.13 -3.47 6.27
CA ASN A 60 7.99 -2.62 7.08
C ASN A 60 7.38 -2.39 8.48
N ASP A 61 7.36 -3.47 9.26
CA ASP A 61 6.93 -3.48 10.64
C ASP A 61 8.04 -2.91 11.53
N LYS A 62 7.87 -1.67 11.98
CA LYS A 62 8.04 -1.44 13.41
C LYS A 62 6.83 -2.08 14.11
N GLU A 63 6.80 -3.41 14.16
CA GLU A 63 6.07 -4.13 15.18
C GLU A 63 6.75 -3.78 16.50
N THR A 64 6.32 -2.68 17.11
CA THR A 64 6.65 -2.38 18.49
C THR A 64 6.05 -3.51 19.33
N ASN A 65 6.93 -4.40 19.79
CA ASN A 65 6.82 -5.26 20.97
C ASN A 65 5.43 -5.31 21.61
N ARG A 66 4.67 -6.37 21.33
CA ARG A 66 3.57 -6.82 22.21
C ARG A 66 3.78 -8.27 22.69
N PHE A 67 5.02 -8.60 23.01
CA PHE A 67 5.30 -9.58 24.06
C PHE A 67 5.67 -8.80 25.33
N LEU A 68 4.65 -8.29 26.02
CA LEU A 68 4.80 -8.00 27.44
C LEU A 68 4.35 -9.27 28.17
N ILE A 69 5.34 -9.92 28.79
CA ILE A 69 5.27 -10.76 29.98
C ILE A 69 4.12 -10.39 30.93
#